data_AF-A0A7K9C6G4-F1
#
_entry.id   AF-A0A7K9C6G4-F1
#
_cell.length_a   1.000
_cell.length_b   1.000
_cell.length_c   1.000
_cell.angle_alpha   90.00
_cell.angle_beta   90.00
_cell.angle_gamma   90.00
#
_symmetry.space_group_name_H-M   'P 1'
#
loop_
_entity.id
_entity.type
_entity.pdbx_description
1 polymer ?
#
loop_
_entity_poly.entity_id
_entity_poly.type
_entity_poly.pdbx_seq_one_letter_code
_entity_poly.pdbx_strand_id
1 'polypeptide(L)'
;DETDRGVDQRDGKEWSSCPGCEQADANKEESPRLRLPTCSDMICGYACLKGTAAMRNTKRGSWYIEALTAVFAEDSRDTHVADMLVKVNRQIKHREGYAPGTEFHRCKEMSEYCSTLCQDLYLFPGYVPGK
;
A
#
# COMPACT_ATOMS: atom_id res chain seq x y z
N ASP A 1 -2.24 -17.93 20.10
CA ASP A 1 -2.82 -16.71 19.52
C ASP A 1 -3.00 -15.66 20.58
N GLU A 2 -2.21 -14.60 20.49
CA GLU A 2 -2.47 -13.37 21.24
C GLU A 2 -3.52 -12.56 20.48
N THR A 3 -4.55 -12.12 21.18
CA THR A 3 -5.57 -11.23 20.63
C THR A 3 -5.01 -9.81 20.47
N ASP A 4 -5.29 -9.16 19.34
CA ASP A 4 -4.87 -7.77 19.10
C ASP A 4 -5.50 -6.84 20.14
N ARG A 5 -4.66 -6.28 21.01
CA ARG A 5 -5.07 -5.34 22.05
C ARG A 5 -5.20 -3.91 21.54
N GLY A 6 -4.92 -3.66 20.26
CA GLY A 6 -5.02 -2.35 19.61
C GLY A 6 -4.17 -1.26 20.27
N VAL A 7 -4.32 -0.05 19.76
CA VAL A 7 -3.65 1.15 20.27
C VAL A 7 -4.63 2.31 20.37
N ASP A 8 -4.43 3.20 21.33
CA ASP A 8 -5.20 4.44 21.39
C ASP A 8 -4.80 5.36 20.23
N GLN A 9 -5.78 5.95 19.55
CA GLN A 9 -5.53 6.96 18.54
C GLN A 9 -4.88 8.18 19.19
N ARG A 10 -3.59 8.42 18.89
CA ARG A 10 -2.84 9.58 19.39
C ARG A 10 -2.74 10.71 18.36
N ASP A 11 -2.89 10.39 17.07
CA ASP A 11 -2.74 11.33 15.96
C ASP A 11 -4.11 11.75 15.39
N GLY A 12 -4.33 13.06 15.30
CA GLY A 12 -5.59 13.69 14.89
C GLY A 12 -5.83 14.89 15.80
N LYS A 13 -6.10 16.06 15.18
CA LYS A 13 -6.12 17.40 15.82
C LYS A 13 -6.40 17.32 17.32
N GLU A 14 -5.36 17.56 18.10
CA GLU A 14 -5.49 18.08 19.45
C GLU A 14 -6.62 19.12 19.37
N TRP A 15 -7.75 18.80 19.99
CA TRP A 15 -8.93 19.66 19.95
C TRP A 15 -8.41 21.03 20.35
N SER A 16 -8.42 21.97 19.42
CA SER A 16 -7.89 23.31 19.66
C SER A 16 -8.76 23.91 20.75
N SER A 17 -8.34 23.74 22.00
CA SER A 17 -8.90 24.42 23.15
C SER A 17 -8.66 25.89 22.86
N CYS A 18 -9.72 26.60 22.46
CA CYS A 18 -9.67 28.04 22.34
C CYS A 18 -9.13 28.60 23.67
N PRO A 19 -8.00 29.32 23.68
CA PRO A 19 -7.50 29.92 24.91
C PRO A 19 -8.41 31.10 25.23
N GLY A 20 -9.47 30.88 26.02
CA GLY A 20 -10.38 31.96 26.42
C GLY A 20 -11.70 31.57 27.09
N CYS A 21 -12.07 30.30 27.19
CA CYS A 21 -13.25 29.90 27.95
C CYS A 21 -12.86 29.38 29.34
N GLU A 22 -12.94 30.25 30.35
CA GLU A 22 -12.97 29.85 31.76
C GLU A 22 -14.32 29.21 32.06
N GLN A 23 -14.45 27.90 31.82
CA GLN A 23 -15.56 27.12 32.35
C GLN A 23 -15.06 25.92 33.16
N ALA A 24 -14.98 26.18 34.46
CA ALA A 24 -15.30 25.33 35.61
C ALA A 24 -15.52 23.82 35.39
N ASP A 25 -14.63 23.02 35.99
CA ASP A 25 -14.85 21.90 36.93
C ASP A 25 -16.08 20.96 36.81
N ALA A 26 -16.67 20.79 35.63
CA ALA A 26 -17.73 19.81 35.40
C ALA A 26 -17.24 18.70 34.45
N ASN A 27 -16.93 17.54 35.04
CA ASN A 27 -16.85 16.24 34.37
C ASN A 27 -15.92 16.21 33.14
N LYS A 28 -14.60 16.08 33.36
CA LYS A 28 -13.73 15.42 32.38
C LYS A 28 -14.14 13.94 32.31
N GLU A 29 -15.28 13.65 31.70
CA GLU A 29 -15.40 12.36 31.04
C GLU A 29 -14.36 12.43 29.94
N GLU A 30 -13.23 11.75 30.15
CA GLU A 30 -12.35 11.42 29.05
C GLU A 30 -13.23 10.68 28.05
N SER A 31 -13.66 11.38 26.99
CA SER A 31 -14.30 10.75 25.85
C SER A 31 -13.46 9.53 25.51
N PRO A 32 -14.01 8.31 25.52
CA PRO A 32 -13.20 7.11 25.38
C PRO A 32 -12.39 7.26 24.10
N ARG A 33 -11.07 7.31 24.25
CA ARG A 33 -10.16 7.48 23.12
C ARG A 33 -10.47 6.38 22.13
N LEU A 34 -10.71 6.76 20.87
CA LEU A 34 -10.96 5.79 19.82
C LEU A 34 -9.76 4.84 19.76
N ARG A 35 -10.05 3.54 19.82
CA ARG A 35 -9.04 2.49 19.69
C ARG A 35 -8.93 2.06 18.23
N LEU A 36 -7.69 1.93 17.77
CA LEU A 36 -7.34 1.43 16.45
C LEU A 36 -6.73 0.02 16.56
N PRO A 37 -6.79 -0.79 15.50
CA PRO A 37 -5.97 -2.00 15.38
C PRO A 37 -4.48 -1.67 15.52
N THR A 38 -3.67 -2.62 16.01
CA THR A 38 -2.22 -2.37 16.17
C THR A 38 -1.54 -2.07 14.82
N CYS A 39 -1.99 -2.75 13.75
CA CYS A 39 -1.53 -2.52 12.38
C CYS A 39 -2.74 -2.45 11.44
N SER A 40 -2.95 -1.31 10.78
CA SER A 40 -4.00 -1.10 9.78
C SER A 40 -3.51 -0.12 8.71
N ASP A 41 -4.29 0.03 7.62
CA ASP A 41 -4.04 1.00 6.55
C ASP A 41 -2.70 0.84 5.82
N MET A 42 -2.27 -0.42 5.62
CA MET A 42 -1.06 -0.77 4.89
C MET A 42 -1.39 -1.50 3.58
N ILE A 43 -0.56 -1.32 2.57
CA ILE A 43 -0.55 -2.16 1.38
C ILE A 43 0.89 -2.52 1.02
N CYS A 44 1.14 -3.81 0.85
CA CYS A 44 2.47 -4.36 0.60
C CYS A 44 2.42 -5.20 -0.67
N GLY A 45 3.15 -4.78 -1.71
CA GLY A 45 3.33 -5.54 -2.94
C GLY A 45 4.62 -6.36 -2.92
N TYR A 46 4.53 -7.61 -3.35
CA TYR A 46 5.62 -8.59 -3.38
C TYR A 46 5.87 -9.04 -4.81
N ALA A 47 7.15 -9.08 -5.22
CA ALA A 47 7.54 -9.46 -6.57
C ALA A 47 7.18 -10.92 -6.90
N CYS A 48 7.30 -11.80 -5.91
CA CYS A 48 7.08 -13.23 -6.05
C CYS A 48 6.30 -13.79 -4.85
N LEU A 49 5.59 -14.90 -5.08
CA LEU A 49 4.92 -15.64 -4.01
C LEU A 49 5.92 -16.22 -3.02
N LYS A 50 5.50 -16.39 -1.76
CA LYS A 50 6.29 -17.07 -0.72
C LYS A 50 6.85 -18.40 -1.21
N GLY A 51 8.15 -18.59 -1.06
CA GLY A 51 8.86 -19.82 -1.46
C GLY A 51 9.29 -19.86 -2.93
N THR A 52 9.06 -18.80 -3.71
CA THR A 52 9.51 -18.67 -5.11
C THR A 52 10.56 -17.58 -5.26
N ALA A 53 11.23 -17.52 -6.42
CA ALA A 53 12.23 -16.50 -6.73
C ALA A 53 11.65 -15.38 -7.60
N ALA A 54 12.05 -14.14 -7.32
CA ALA A 54 11.76 -12.99 -8.18
C ALA A 54 12.80 -12.88 -9.30
N MET A 55 12.35 -12.67 -10.53
CA MET A 55 13.21 -12.66 -11.71
C MET A 55 13.73 -11.25 -12.00
N ARG A 56 14.99 -11.21 -12.45
CA ARG A 56 15.69 -9.98 -12.82
C ARG A 56 16.42 -10.14 -14.14
N ASN A 57 16.20 -9.19 -15.04
CA ASN A 57 17.01 -9.03 -16.23
C ASN A 57 18.23 -8.14 -15.94
N THR A 58 19.39 -8.48 -16.51
CA THR A 58 20.64 -7.75 -16.27
C THR A 58 20.66 -6.34 -16.86
N LYS A 59 19.84 -6.06 -17.88
CA LYS A 59 19.73 -4.73 -18.52
C LYS A 59 18.46 -3.98 -18.11
N ARG A 60 17.34 -4.68 -17.99
CA ARG A 60 16.01 -4.08 -17.72
C ARG A 60 15.63 -4.03 -16.23
N GLY A 61 16.41 -4.68 -15.36
CA GLY A 61 16.11 -4.77 -13.94
C GLY A 61 15.07 -5.85 -13.60
N SER A 62 14.50 -5.76 -12.41
CA SER A 62 13.53 -6.74 -11.88
C SER A 62 12.21 -6.65 -12.62
N TRP A 63 11.59 -7.79 -12.93
CA TRP A 63 10.35 -7.80 -13.70
C TRP A 63 9.23 -7.06 -12.99
N TYR A 64 9.10 -7.29 -11.68
CA TYR A 64 8.11 -6.62 -10.85
C TYR A 64 8.23 -5.10 -10.87
N ILE A 65 9.44 -4.55 -10.68
CA ILE A 65 9.66 -3.09 -10.67
C ILE A 65 9.40 -2.48 -12.03
N GLU A 66 9.78 -3.17 -13.10
CA GLU A 66 9.51 -2.70 -14.45
C GLU A 66 8.00 -2.65 -14.74
N ALA A 67 7.24 -3.67 -14.33
CA ALA A 67 5.79 -3.66 -14.47
C ALA A 67 5.13 -2.60 -13.56
N LEU A 68 5.60 -2.47 -12.31
CA LEU A 68 5.10 -1.51 -11.33
C LEU A 68 5.25 -0.07 -11.84
N THR A 69 6.44 0.28 -12.30
CA THR A 69 6.72 1.62 -12.83
C THR A 69 5.93 1.92 -14.09
N ALA A 70 5.79 0.96 -15.01
CA ALA A 70 4.97 1.13 -16.20
C ALA A 70 3.49 1.40 -15.87
N VAL A 71 2.88 0.56 -15.03
CA VAL A 71 1.47 0.71 -14.63
C VAL A 71 1.26 2.02 -13.87
N PHE A 72 2.10 2.34 -12.89
CA PHE A 72 1.89 3.55 -12.07
C PHE A 72 2.09 4.83 -12.89
N ALA A 73 2.99 4.85 -13.86
CA ALA A 73 3.17 5.99 -14.74
C ALA A 73 1.94 6.23 -15.64
N GLU A 74 1.27 5.16 -16.08
CA GLU A 74 0.12 5.23 -16.99
C GLU A 74 -1.20 5.46 -16.26
N ASP A 75 -1.44 4.75 -15.17
CA ASP A 75 -2.77 4.57 -14.57
C ASP A 75 -2.99 5.35 -13.26
N SER A 76 -1.96 5.97 -12.67
CA SER A 76 -2.08 6.59 -11.33
C SER A 76 -3.00 7.81 -11.27
N ARG A 77 -3.40 8.35 -12.43
CA ARG A 77 -4.32 9.50 -12.53
C ARG A 77 -5.76 9.13 -12.13
N ASP A 78 -6.20 7.93 -12.47
CA ASP A 78 -7.61 7.53 -12.40
C ASP A 78 -7.83 6.10 -11.86
N THR A 79 -6.76 5.40 -11.50
CA THR A 79 -6.82 4.06 -10.92
C THR A 79 -6.22 4.07 -9.51
N HIS A 80 -6.93 3.53 -8.51
CA HIS A 80 -6.39 3.39 -7.16
C HIS A 80 -5.30 2.30 -7.10
N VAL A 81 -4.44 2.37 -6.08
CA VAL A 81 -3.22 1.56 -5.96
C VAL A 81 -3.49 0.05 -6.01
N ALA A 82 -4.52 -0.45 -5.33
CA ALA A 82 -4.84 -1.89 -5.35
C ALA A 82 -5.14 -2.41 -6.77
N ASP A 83 -5.92 -1.67 -7.56
CA ASP A 83 -6.23 -2.05 -8.94
C ASP A 83 -5.03 -1.90 -9.87
N MET A 84 -4.16 -0.92 -9.64
CA MET A 84 -2.86 -0.87 -10.31
C MET A 84 -2.02 -2.11 -10.02
N LEU A 85 -1.97 -2.58 -8.76
CA LEU A 85 -1.25 -3.81 -8.43
C LEU A 85 -1.88 -5.06 -9.06
N VAL A 86 -3.21 -5.09 -9.29
CA VAL A 86 -3.85 -6.13 -10.12
C VAL A 86 -3.36 -6.07 -11.58
N LYS A 87 -3.20 -4.87 -12.15
CA LYS A 87 -2.63 -4.71 -13.50
C LYS A 87 -1.15 -5.16 -13.55
N VAL A 88 -0.37 -4.90 -12.50
CA VAL A 88 1.01 -5.40 -12.36
C VAL A 88 1.02 -6.93 -12.34
N ASN A 89 0.17 -7.56 -11.53
CA ASN A 89 0.01 -9.01 -11.48
C ASN A 89 -0.27 -9.62 -12.85
N ARG A 90 -1.13 -8.97 -13.65
CA ARG A 90 -1.41 -9.39 -15.03
C ARG A 90 -0.15 -9.33 -15.90
N GLN A 91 0.64 -8.25 -15.84
CA GLN A 91 1.88 -8.15 -16.62
C GLN A 91 2.90 -9.24 -16.22
N ILE A 92 3.07 -9.50 -14.93
CA ILE A 92 4.00 -10.51 -14.42
C ILE A 92 3.58 -11.92 -14.85
N LYS A 93 2.29 -12.26 -14.72
CA LYS A 93 1.72 -13.55 -15.17
C LYS A 93 2.05 -13.85 -16.64
N HIS A 94 2.03 -12.83 -17.51
CA HIS A 94 2.27 -12.99 -18.94
C HIS A 94 3.76 -13.06 -19.31
N ARG A 95 4.69 -12.62 -18.45
CA ARG A 95 6.14 -12.69 -18.72
C ARG A 95 6.67 -14.11 -18.64
N GLU A 96 7.71 -14.37 -19.43
CA GLU A 96 8.43 -15.65 -19.45
C GLU A 96 9.94 -15.38 -19.54
N GLY A 97 10.73 -16.20 -18.85
CA GLY A 97 12.18 -16.04 -18.77
C GLY A 97 12.88 -16.30 -20.09
N TYR A 98 13.77 -15.39 -20.51
CA TYR A 98 14.64 -15.61 -21.66
C TYR A 98 16.10 -15.70 -21.21
N ALA A 99 16.55 -16.91 -20.89
CA ALA A 99 17.92 -17.23 -20.56
C ALA A 99 18.32 -18.62 -21.09
N PRO A 100 18.38 -18.83 -22.43
CA PRO A 100 18.68 -20.12 -23.04
C PRO A 100 19.95 -20.76 -22.46
N GLY A 101 19.91 -22.07 -22.21
CA GLY A 101 21.03 -22.82 -21.61
C GLY A 101 21.11 -22.75 -20.08
N THR A 102 20.16 -22.09 -19.41
CA THR A 102 20.05 -22.06 -17.95
C THR A 102 18.71 -22.65 -17.49
N GLU A 103 18.61 -22.99 -16.20
CA GLU A 103 17.36 -23.43 -15.57
C GLU A 103 16.27 -22.35 -15.55
N PHE A 104 16.65 -21.08 -15.74
CA PHE A 104 15.74 -19.94 -15.78
C PHE A 104 15.18 -19.66 -17.19
N HIS A 105 15.56 -20.44 -18.21
CA HIS A 105 14.89 -20.32 -19.50
C HIS A 105 13.44 -20.77 -19.37
N ARG A 106 12.53 -19.92 -19.85
CA ARG A 106 11.09 -20.12 -19.81
C ARG A 106 10.48 -20.21 -18.40
N CYS A 107 11.22 -19.74 -17.39
CA CYS A 107 10.70 -19.66 -16.03
C CYS A 107 9.53 -18.66 -15.93
N LYS A 108 8.75 -18.80 -14.86
CA LYS A 108 7.58 -17.99 -14.57
C LYS A 108 7.73 -17.33 -13.21
N GLU A 109 7.07 -16.20 -13.05
CA GLU A 109 6.96 -15.44 -11.80
C GLU A 109 5.49 -15.07 -11.62
N MET A 110 5.06 -14.94 -10.37
CA MET A 110 3.75 -14.38 -10.04
C MET A 110 3.93 -13.46 -8.84
N SER A 111 3.53 -12.19 -9.00
CA SER A 111 3.50 -11.21 -7.92
C SER A 111 2.21 -11.31 -7.13
N GLU A 112 2.24 -10.77 -5.91
CA GLU A 112 1.06 -10.66 -5.05
C GLU A 112 1.08 -9.33 -4.29
N TYR A 113 -0.04 -8.97 -3.68
CA TYR A 113 -0.08 -7.89 -2.70
C TYR A 113 -1.02 -8.26 -1.55
N CYS A 114 -0.68 -7.76 -0.36
CA CYS A 114 -1.52 -7.85 0.83
C CYS A 114 -1.95 -6.44 1.23
N SER A 115 -3.21 -6.26 1.60
CA SER A 115 -3.77 -4.96 1.96
C SER A 115 -4.61 -5.04 3.23
N THR A 116 -4.41 -4.05 4.09
CA THR A 116 -5.27 -3.68 5.23
C THR A 116 -5.84 -2.27 5.05
N LEU A 117 -5.80 -1.73 3.82
CA LEU A 117 -6.44 -0.45 3.49
C LEU A 117 -7.95 -0.53 3.70
N CYS A 118 -8.52 0.50 4.31
CA CYS A 118 -9.96 0.63 4.52
C CYS A 118 -10.67 1.49 3.46
N GLN A 119 -9.93 2.07 2.52
CA GLN A 119 -10.45 2.95 1.46
C GLN A 119 -9.61 2.81 0.17
N ASP A 120 -10.17 3.29 -0.95
CA ASP A 120 -9.45 3.38 -2.21
C ASP A 120 -8.31 4.40 -2.12
N LEU A 121 -7.08 3.93 -2.31
CA LEU A 121 -5.89 4.77 -2.31
C LEU A 121 -5.60 5.32 -3.71
N TYR A 122 -6.08 6.53 -4.01
CA TYR A 122 -5.71 7.29 -5.21
C TYR A 122 -4.48 8.16 -4.95
N LEU A 123 -3.58 8.24 -5.94
CA LEU A 123 -2.34 9.02 -5.82
C LEU A 123 -2.48 10.49 -6.27
N PHE A 124 -3.54 10.80 -7.03
CA PHE A 124 -3.85 12.14 -7.53
C PHE A 124 -2.65 12.91 -8.11
N PRO A 125 -1.87 12.32 -9.03
CA PRO A 125 -0.68 12.96 -9.58
C PRO A 125 -1.03 14.26 -10.30
N GLY A 126 -0.39 15.36 -9.90
CA GLY A 126 -0.58 16.68 -10.52
C GLY A 126 -1.91 17.36 -10.18
N TYR A 127 -2.71 16.84 -9.25
CA TYR A 127 -3.91 17.52 -8.77
C TYR A 127 -3.54 18.79 -7.98
N VAL A 128 -4.08 19.94 -8.40
CA VAL A 128 -3.93 21.21 -7.71
C VAL A 128 -5.33 21.74 -7.40
N PRO A 129 -5.78 21.74 -6.13
CA PRO A 129 -7.08 22.28 -5.77
C PRO A 129 -7.17 23.77 -6.11
N GLY A 130 -8.22 24.18 -6.82
CA GLY A 130 -8.54 25.61 -7.03
C GLY A 130 -7.75 26.34 -8.13
N LYS A 131 -7.09 25.61 -9.04
CA LYS A 131 -6.65 26.13 -10.33
C LYS A 131 -7.53 25.62 -11.46
#